data_AF-A0A843HYZ9-F1
#
_entry.id   AF-A0A843HYZ9-F1
#
_cell.length_a   1.000
_cell.length_b   1.000
_cell.length_c   1.000
_cell.angle_alpha   90.00
_cell.angle_beta   90.00
_cell.angle_gamma   90.00
#
_symmetry.space_group_name_H-M   'P 1'
#
loop_
_entity.id
_entity.type
_entity.pdbx_description
1 polymer ?
#
loop_
_entity_poly.entity_id
_entity_poly.type
_entity_poly.pdbx_seq_one_letter_code
_entity_poly.pdbx_strand_id
1 'polypeptide(L)'
;MSYGQQFYPGYMPNPTPYGYQPQPQYPQTTCSFINSVNELNNIRVMPNWYYLGINRDSKEIYVRKMNNDGNIEVETYTLKSESKVKSEYELLDERLTGIEQLLKEKLNVQHNEYVSKQPVSE
;
A
#
# COMPACT_ATOMS: atom_id res chain seq x y z
N MET A 1 -82.16 36.58 11.33
CA MET A 1 -81.68 35.68 10.25
C MET A 1 -80.60 36.43 9.49
N SER A 2 -79.34 36.04 9.62
CA SER A 2 -78.23 36.65 8.87
C SER A 2 -77.40 35.53 8.27
N TYR A 3 -77.26 35.60 6.95
CA TYR A 3 -76.66 34.59 6.08
C TYR A 3 -75.14 34.58 6.23
N GLY A 4 -74.56 33.39 6.29
CA GLY A 4 -73.13 33.17 6.47
C GLY A 4 -72.31 33.72 5.30
N GLN A 5 -71.31 34.53 5.64
CA GLN A 5 -70.20 34.88 4.76
C GLN A 5 -69.19 33.73 4.78
N GLN A 6 -68.97 33.11 3.63
CA GLN A 6 -67.95 32.09 3.43
C GLN A 6 -66.59 32.78 3.29
N PHE A 7 -65.69 32.56 4.23
CA PHE A 7 -64.29 32.93 4.08
C PHE A 7 -63.59 31.88 3.22
N TYR A 8 -63.13 32.27 2.04
CA TYR A 8 -62.22 31.45 1.24
C TYR A 8 -60.88 31.35 1.99
N PRO A 9 -60.42 30.14 2.37
CA PRO A 9 -59.09 30.00 2.92
C PRO A 9 -58.06 30.27 1.81
N GLY A 10 -57.12 31.15 2.11
CA GLY A 10 -56.03 31.52 1.21
C GLY A 10 -55.29 30.29 0.69
N TYR A 11 -54.92 30.34 -0.58
CA TYR A 11 -54.02 29.39 -1.22
C TYR A 11 -52.76 29.24 -0.37
N MET A 12 -52.66 28.11 0.34
CA MET A 12 -51.39 27.69 0.93
C MET A 12 -50.44 27.38 -0.23
N PRO A 13 -49.23 27.96 -0.27
CA PRO A 13 -48.23 27.54 -1.24
C PRO A 13 -47.92 26.05 -1.00
N ASN A 14 -48.09 25.27 -2.05
CA ASN A 14 -47.76 23.85 -2.11
C ASN A 14 -46.31 23.66 -1.62
N PRO A 15 -46.03 22.90 -0.54
CA PRO A 15 -44.66 22.61 -0.15
C PRO A 15 -44.02 21.82 -1.29
N THR A 16 -43.02 22.42 -1.92
CA THR A 16 -42.19 21.75 -2.91
C THR A 16 -41.71 20.40 -2.34
N PRO A 17 -41.79 19.31 -3.11
CA PRO A 17 -41.31 18.03 -2.63
C PRO A 17 -39.81 18.15 -2.36
N TYR A 18 -39.44 17.83 -1.12
CA TYR A 18 -38.09 17.80 -0.57
C TYR A 18 -37.04 17.51 -1.64
N GLY A 19 -36.14 18.48 -1.86
CA GLY A 19 -34.94 18.26 -2.65
C GLY A 19 -34.16 17.10 -2.05
N TYR A 20 -34.09 15.99 -2.78
CA TYR A 20 -33.14 14.94 -2.50
C TYR A 20 -31.74 15.54 -2.69
N GLN A 21 -31.11 15.97 -1.60
CA GLN A 21 -29.66 16.12 -1.60
C GLN A 21 -29.09 14.70 -1.50
N PRO A 22 -28.44 14.16 -2.56
CA PRO A 22 -27.78 12.87 -2.45
C PRO A 22 -26.73 12.98 -1.34
N GLN A 23 -26.81 12.10 -0.34
CA GLN A 23 -25.75 12.03 0.65
C GLN A 23 -24.45 11.63 -0.06
N PRO A 24 -23.32 12.28 0.29
CA PRO A 24 -22.03 11.87 -0.24
C PRO A 24 -21.77 10.41 0.19
N GLN A 25 -21.82 9.49 -0.76
CA GLN A 25 -21.39 8.12 -0.52
C GLN A 25 -19.86 8.12 -0.46
N TYR A 26 -19.34 7.96 0.76
CA TYR A 26 -17.92 7.73 0.94
C TYR A 26 -17.56 6.31 0.50
N PRO A 27 -16.37 6.11 -0.07
CA PRO A 27 -15.92 4.79 -0.47
C PRO A 27 -15.87 3.86 0.75
N GLN A 28 -16.36 2.63 0.56
CA GLN A 28 -16.34 1.57 1.57
C GLN A 28 -15.24 0.58 1.25
N THR A 29 -14.61 0.03 2.28
CA THR A 29 -13.47 -0.88 2.11
C THR A 29 -13.64 -2.13 2.96
N THR A 30 -13.40 -3.29 2.36
CA THR A 30 -13.30 -4.58 3.05
C THR A 30 -11.93 -5.18 2.80
N CYS A 31 -11.38 -5.85 3.82
CA CYS A 31 -10.06 -6.44 3.76
C CYS A 31 -10.11 -7.86 4.31
N SER A 32 -9.49 -8.81 3.60
CA SER A 32 -9.47 -10.22 3.96
C SER A 32 -8.13 -10.87 3.59
N PHE A 33 -7.72 -11.88 4.36
CA PHE A 33 -6.63 -12.75 3.97
C PHE A 33 -7.16 -13.80 3.01
N ILE A 34 -6.46 -13.99 1.89
CA ILE A 34 -6.84 -14.93 0.83
C ILE A 34 -5.63 -15.76 0.40
N ASN A 35 -5.88 -16.98 -0.06
CA ASN A 35 -4.81 -17.86 -0.57
C ASN A 35 -4.60 -17.67 -2.07
N SER A 36 -5.61 -17.15 -2.78
CA SER A 36 -5.54 -16.88 -4.22
C SER A 36 -6.48 -15.77 -4.66
N VAL A 37 -6.15 -15.10 -5.77
CA VAL A 37 -6.98 -14.06 -6.39
C VAL A 37 -8.39 -14.56 -6.76
N ASN A 38 -8.58 -15.86 -6.95
CA ASN A 38 -9.88 -16.46 -7.24
C ASN A 38 -10.89 -16.26 -6.11
N GLU A 39 -10.44 -16.22 -4.85
CA GLU A 39 -11.31 -15.93 -3.70
C GLU A 39 -11.90 -14.52 -3.81
N LEU A 40 -11.11 -13.55 -4.26
CA LEU A 40 -11.55 -12.18 -4.50
C LEU A 40 -12.49 -12.10 -5.72
N ASN A 41 -12.23 -12.91 -6.76
CA ASN A 41 -13.05 -12.95 -7.97
C ASN A 41 -14.48 -13.41 -7.73
N ASN A 42 -14.70 -14.25 -6.71
CA ASN A 42 -16.01 -14.75 -6.32
C ASN A 42 -16.86 -13.72 -5.57
N ILE A 43 -16.28 -12.57 -5.18
CA ILE A 43 -16.99 -11.50 -4.50
C ILE A 43 -17.78 -10.68 -5.51
N ARG A 44 -19.08 -10.51 -5.22
CA ARG A 44 -19.95 -9.57 -5.94
C ARG A 44 -19.55 -8.15 -5.59
N VAL A 45 -19.05 -7.42 -6.58
CA VAL A 45 -18.56 -6.05 -6.42
C VAL A 45 -19.73 -5.07 -6.39
N MET A 46 -19.81 -4.26 -5.32
CA MET A 46 -20.76 -3.16 -5.22
C MET A 46 -20.12 -1.84 -5.70
N PRO A 47 -20.91 -0.90 -6.26
CA PRO A 47 -20.44 0.44 -6.57
C PRO A 47 -19.89 1.13 -5.32
N ASN A 48 -18.81 1.90 -5.47
CA ASN A 48 -18.12 2.60 -4.37
C ASN A 48 -17.51 1.68 -3.29
N TRP A 49 -17.33 0.38 -3.56
CA TRP A 49 -16.67 -0.56 -2.67
C TRP A 49 -15.30 -1.00 -3.20
N TYR A 50 -14.34 -1.10 -2.27
CA TYR A 50 -13.02 -1.65 -2.48
C TYR A 50 -12.88 -2.96 -1.70
N TYR A 51 -12.50 -4.02 -2.40
CA TYR A 51 -12.25 -5.33 -1.81
C TYR A 51 -10.76 -5.63 -1.86
N LEU A 52 -10.12 -5.68 -0.69
CA LEU A 52 -8.70 -5.99 -0.54
C LEU A 52 -8.52 -7.45 -0.15
N GLY A 53 -7.73 -8.16 -0.95
CA GLY A 53 -7.25 -9.50 -0.65
C GLY A 53 -5.76 -9.47 -0.35
N ILE A 54 -5.35 -9.97 0.81
CA ILE A 54 -3.93 -10.05 1.19
C ILE A 54 -3.49 -11.51 1.11
N ASN A 55 -2.58 -11.81 0.18
CA ASN A 55 -1.91 -13.11 0.12
C ASN A 55 -0.52 -13.00 0.75
N ARG A 56 -0.36 -13.66 1.91
CA ARG A 56 0.89 -13.62 2.68
C ARG A 56 2.00 -14.43 2.04
N ASP A 57 1.65 -15.52 1.35
CA ASP A 57 2.62 -16.43 0.74
C ASP A 57 3.27 -15.79 -0.47
N SER A 58 2.46 -15.14 -1.32
CA SER A 58 2.97 -14.41 -2.49
C SER A 58 3.44 -12.98 -2.19
N LYS A 59 3.16 -12.44 -0.99
CA LYS A 59 3.41 -11.03 -0.61
C LYS A 59 2.73 -10.04 -1.56
N GLU A 60 1.50 -10.36 -1.94
CA GLU A 60 0.69 -9.58 -2.86
C GLU A 60 -0.59 -9.08 -2.17
N ILE A 61 -0.98 -7.87 -2.55
CA ILE A 61 -2.25 -7.26 -2.19
C ILE A 61 -3.04 -7.11 -3.49
N TYR A 62 -4.25 -7.67 -3.52
CA TYR A 62 -5.17 -7.56 -4.65
C TYR A 62 -6.27 -6.57 -4.28
N VAL A 63 -6.59 -5.66 -5.19
CA VAL A 63 -7.67 -4.69 -5.03
C VAL A 63 -8.69 -4.94 -6.13
N ARG A 64 -9.90 -5.37 -5.76
CA ARG A 64 -11.03 -5.52 -6.68
C ARG A 64 -12.02 -4.40 -6.46
N LYS A 65 -12.37 -3.68 -7.52
CA LYS A 65 -13.30 -2.55 -7.49
C LYS A 65 -14.08 -2.42 -8.79
N MET A 66 -15.18 -1.69 -8.75
CA MET A 66 -15.90 -1.27 -9.95
C MET A 66 -15.39 0.11 -10.34
N ASN A 67 -15.01 0.29 -11.60
CA ASN A 67 -14.61 1.59 -12.12
C ASN A 67 -15.84 2.45 -12.48
N ASN A 68 -15.63 3.70 -12.91
CA ASN A 68 -16.73 4.63 -13.22
C ASN A 68 -17.59 4.18 -14.42
N ASP A 69 -17.06 3.31 -15.29
CA ASP A 69 -17.76 2.76 -16.44
C ASP A 69 -18.59 1.50 -16.08
N GLY A 70 -18.56 1.07 -14.82
CA GLY A 70 -19.26 -0.13 -14.33
C GLY A 70 -18.48 -1.43 -14.56
N ASN A 71 -17.25 -1.36 -15.06
CA ASN A 71 -16.39 -2.53 -15.26
C ASN A 71 -15.73 -2.94 -13.96
N ILE A 72 -15.58 -4.25 -13.75
CA ILE A 72 -14.88 -4.79 -12.58
C ILE A 72 -13.40 -4.97 -12.92
N GLU A 73 -12.55 -4.36 -12.12
CA GLU A 73 -11.10 -4.40 -12.27
C GLU A 73 -10.46 -5.08 -11.05
N VAL A 74 -9.33 -5.75 -11.28
CA VAL A 74 -8.47 -6.29 -10.22
C VAL A 74 -7.06 -5.76 -10.42
N GLU A 75 -6.60 -4.95 -9.48
CA GLU A 75 -5.24 -4.44 -9.41
C GLU A 75 -4.42 -5.32 -8.47
N THR A 76 -3.17 -5.61 -8.82
CA THR A 76 -2.25 -6.40 -7.98
C THR A 76 -1.05 -5.55 -7.58
N TYR A 77 -0.80 -5.47 -6.29
CA TYR A 77 0.34 -4.79 -5.70
C TYR A 77 1.23 -5.83 -5.04
N THR A 78 2.37 -6.09 -5.65
CA THR A 78 3.40 -6.92 -5.04
C THR A 78 4.32 -6.01 -4.23
N LEU A 79 4.70 -6.45 -3.03
CA LEU A 79 5.84 -5.85 -2.36
C LEU A 79 7.09 -6.15 -3.20
N LYS A 80 7.46 -5.25 -4.11
CA LYS A 80 8.83 -5.23 -4.64
C LYS A 80 9.70 -5.19 -3.40
N SER A 81 10.65 -6.12 -3.28
CA SER A 81 11.66 -6.02 -2.24
C SER A 81 12.30 -4.66 -2.40
N GLU A 82 11.90 -3.69 -1.56
CA GLU A 82 12.73 -2.55 -1.31
C GLU A 82 14.08 -3.16 -0.96
N SER A 83 15.09 -2.83 -1.75
CA SER A 83 16.47 -3.11 -1.41
C SER A 83 16.61 -2.74 0.06
N LYS A 84 16.69 -3.77 0.91
CA LYS A 84 16.63 -3.66 2.37
C LYS A 84 17.54 -2.49 2.72
N VAL A 85 16.98 -1.35 3.14
CA VAL A 85 17.80 -0.20 3.53
C VAL A 85 18.59 -0.74 4.71
N LYS A 86 19.87 -1.04 4.47
CA LYS A 86 20.74 -1.66 5.46
C LYS A 86 20.66 -0.78 6.70
N SER A 87 20.35 -1.39 7.84
CA SER A 87 20.36 -0.65 9.09
C SER A 87 21.73 -0.02 9.31
N GLU A 88 21.81 1.07 10.07
CA GLU A 88 23.10 1.70 10.40
C GLU A 88 24.10 0.67 10.98
N TYR A 89 23.60 -0.33 11.71
CA TYR A 89 24.40 -1.44 12.22
C TYR A 89 24.94 -2.37 11.13
N GLU A 90 24.13 -2.76 10.14
CA GLU A 90 24.58 -3.58 9.00
C GLU A 90 25.61 -2.82 8.15
N LEU A 91 25.47 -1.51 8.00
CA LEU A 91 26.45 -0.64 7.32
C LEU A 91 27.76 -0.53 8.11
N LEU A 92 27.69 -0.43 9.44
CA LEU A 92 28.87 -0.39 10.30
C LEU A 92 29.63 -1.72 10.26
N ASP A 93 28.93 -2.85 10.28
CA ASP A 93 29.52 -4.19 10.22
C ASP A 93 30.25 -4.44 8.89
N GLU A 94 29.65 -4.04 7.77
CA GLU A 94 30.33 -4.13 6.46
C GLU A 94 31.57 -3.24 6.38
N ARG A 95 31.52 -2.04 6.96
CA ARG A 95 32.68 -1.14 7.01
C ARG A 95 33.80 -1.71 7.88
N LEU A 96 33.46 -2.29 9.02
CA LEU A 96 34.44 -2.95 9.90
C LEU A 96 35.08 -4.14 9.19
N THR A 97 34.27 -4.98 8.53
CA THR A 97 34.76 -6.12 7.74
C THR A 97 35.71 -5.67 6.63
N GLY A 98 35.35 -4.58 5.91
CA GLY A 98 36.23 -3.99 4.89
C GLY A 98 37.56 -3.47 5.46
N ILE A 99 37.53 -2.85 6.64
CA ILE A 99 38.74 -2.37 7.33
C ILE A 99 39.63 -3.55 7.74
N GLU A 100 39.07 -4.61 8.29
CA GLU A 100 39.82 -5.82 8.67
C GLU A 100 40.51 -6.46 7.46
N GLN A 101 39.82 -6.51 6.32
CA GLN A 101 40.38 -7.07 5.09
C GLN A 101 41.54 -6.22 4.57
N LEU A 102 41.38 -4.89 4.55
CA LEU A 102 42.45 -3.96 4.16
C LEU A 102 43.67 -4.03 5.08
N LEU A 103 43.45 -4.23 6.38
CA LEU A 103 44.55 -4.40 7.34
C LEU A 103 45.30 -5.72 7.11
N LYS A 104 44.59 -6.82 6.84
CA LYS A 104 45.21 -8.11 6.51
C LYS A 104 46.03 -8.02 5.21
N GLU A 105 45.51 -7.36 4.19
CA GLU A 105 46.23 -7.14 2.93
C GLU A 105 47.50 -6.31 3.14
N LYS A 106 47.42 -5.20 3.91
CA LYS A 106 48.60 -4.39 4.23
C LYS A 106 49.65 -5.14 5.06
N LEU A 107 49.21 -5.97 6.00
CA LEU A 107 50.10 -6.81 6.80
C LEU A 107 50.87 -7.80 5.91
N ASN A 108 50.18 -8.44 4.96
CA ASN A 108 50.80 -9.36 4.01
C ASN A 108 51.82 -8.67 3.10
N VAL A 109 51.52 -7.46 2.63
CA VAL A 109 52.45 -6.67 1.80
C VAL A 109 53.70 -6.30 2.60
N GLN A 110 53.55 -5.82 3.84
CA GLN A 110 54.69 -5.52 4.70
C GLN A 110 55.53 -6.76 4.98
N HIS A 111 54.91 -7.89 5.33
CA HIS A 111 55.62 -9.14 5.58
C HIS A 111 56.47 -9.56 4.38
N ASN A 112 55.94 -9.48 3.17
CA ASN A 112 56.67 -9.80 1.93
C ASN A 112 57.81 -8.81 1.63
N GLU A 113 57.65 -7.51 1.93
CA GLU A 113 58.73 -6.53 1.82
C GLU A 113 59.87 -6.76 2.83
N TYR A 114 59.57 -7.25 4.04
CA TYR A 114 60.59 -7.62 5.00
C TYR A 114 61.36 -8.88 4.60
N VAL A 115 60.67 -9.91 4.09
CA VAL A 115 61.30 -11.17 3.65
C VAL A 115 62.21 -10.96 2.43
N SER A 116 61.82 -10.10 1.49
CA SER A 116 62.63 -9.80 0.28
C SER A 116 63.88 -8.94 0.55
N LYS A 117 64.01 -8.35 1.74
CA LYS A 117 65.17 -7.55 2.16
C LYS A 117 66.12 -8.28 3.11
N GLN A 118 65.84 -9.53 3.48
CA GLN A 118 66.77 -10.32 4.27
C GLN A 118 67.93 -10.81 3.39
N PRO A 119 69.20 -10.57 3.77
CA PRO A 119 70.33 -11.11 3.05
C PRO A 119 70.29 -12.63 3.15
N VAL A 120 70.42 -13.32 2.01
CA VAL A 120 70.62 -14.76 1.98
C VAL A 120 71.97 -15.02 2.65
N SER A 121 71.94 -15.55 3.87
CA SER A 121 73.12 -16.16 4.47
C SER A 121 73.40 -17.47 3.72
N GLU A 122 74.61 -17.55 3.16
CA GLU A 122 75.16 -18.58 2.28
C GLU A 122 74.89 -20.03 2.68
#